data_AF-A0A1Q4DWF1-F1
#
_entry.id   AF-A0A1Q4DWF1-F1
#
_cell.length_a   1.000
_cell.length_b   1.000
_cell.length_c   1.000
_cell.angle_alpha   90.00
_cell.angle_beta   90.00
_cell.angle_gamma   90.00
#
_symmetry.space_group_name_H-M   'P 1'
#
loop_
_entity.id
_entity.type
_entity.pdbx_description
1 polymer ?
#
loop_
_entity_poly.entity_id
_entity_poly.type
_entity_poly.pdbx_seq_one_letter_code
_entity_poly.pdbx_strand_id
1 'polypeptide(L)'
;MGWLYMQRGSLGGHASASAYLDAQFTYERALDDGGTTGLRVLASSCPQNRVYYAAAQVMTNRQGGEIIAIICLVRWNPHDREGLVFGYKDMTENMGPYEAECPAAILDLLTATENAHALDWRRRCRASLERKSRKLADGDRIRLSATITFTDGHEGSEFLVERRGRRTVLRDPTSGRGYRISRLMQR
;
A
#
# COMPACT_ATOMS: atom_id res chain seq x y z
N MET A 1 -3.81 -6.97 -16.87
CA MET A 1 -4.92 -7.78 -16.31
C MET A 1 -6.10 -6.90 -15.92
N GLY A 2 -7.31 -7.47 -15.92
CA GLY A 2 -8.57 -6.79 -15.58
C GLY A 2 -8.81 -6.70 -14.06
N TRP A 3 -10.02 -6.29 -13.67
CA TRP A 3 -10.49 -6.44 -12.29
C TRP A 3 -11.23 -7.77 -12.14
N LEU A 4 -10.96 -8.48 -11.06
CA LEU A 4 -11.79 -9.58 -10.58
C LEU A 4 -12.71 -9.04 -9.48
N TYR A 5 -14.00 -9.39 -9.53
CA TYR A 5 -14.98 -9.08 -8.49
C TYR A 5 -15.63 -10.36 -8.02
N MET A 6 -16.03 -10.41 -6.75
CA MET A 6 -16.63 -11.59 -6.16
C MET A 6 -17.64 -11.26 -5.07
N GLN A 7 -18.59 -12.18 -4.90
CA GLN A 7 -19.64 -12.07 -3.89
C GLN A 7 -19.16 -12.53 -2.53
N ARG A 8 -19.90 -12.16 -1.46
CA ARG A 8 -19.54 -12.52 -0.08
C ARG A 8 -19.41 -14.03 0.14
N GLY A 9 -20.22 -14.85 -0.53
CA GLY A 9 -20.11 -16.31 -0.46
C GLY A 9 -18.81 -16.86 -1.08
N SER A 10 -18.34 -16.23 -2.15
CA SER A 10 -17.09 -16.59 -2.85
C SER A 10 -15.82 -16.24 -2.06
N LEU A 11 -15.93 -15.49 -0.96
CA LEU A 11 -14.81 -15.18 -0.06
C LEU A 11 -14.39 -16.37 0.81
N GLY A 12 -15.06 -17.53 0.77
CA GLY A 12 -14.66 -18.71 1.54
C GLY A 12 -14.64 -18.51 3.08
N GLY A 13 -15.38 -17.52 3.58
CA GLY A 13 -15.36 -17.12 5.00
C GLY A 13 -14.24 -16.14 5.39
N HIS A 14 -13.36 -15.72 4.47
CA HIS A 14 -12.31 -14.75 4.77
C HIS A 14 -12.88 -13.38 5.15
N ALA A 15 -12.60 -12.94 6.38
CA ALA A 15 -13.15 -11.71 6.98
C ALA A 15 -12.56 -10.40 6.43
N SER A 16 -11.50 -10.46 5.61
CA SER A 16 -10.87 -9.28 5.02
C SER A 16 -10.22 -9.58 3.67
N ALA A 17 -10.02 -8.53 2.86
CA ALA A 17 -9.27 -8.61 1.60
C ALA A 17 -7.86 -9.19 1.79
N SER A 18 -7.15 -8.85 2.88
CA SER A 18 -5.82 -9.41 3.14
C SER A 18 -5.89 -10.92 3.31
N ALA A 19 -6.73 -11.40 4.24
CA ALA A 19 -6.84 -12.84 4.52
C ALA A 19 -7.26 -13.67 3.30
N TYR A 20 -8.10 -13.11 2.42
CA TYR A 20 -8.44 -13.74 1.14
C TYR A 20 -7.23 -13.80 0.21
N LEU A 21 -6.51 -12.67 0.04
CA LEU A 21 -5.36 -12.60 -0.88
C LEU A 21 -4.15 -13.40 -0.38
N ASP A 22 -3.96 -13.49 0.95
CA ASP A 22 -2.97 -14.35 1.60
C ASP A 22 -3.20 -15.82 1.19
N ALA A 23 -4.45 -16.29 1.23
CA ALA A 23 -4.83 -17.63 0.79
C ALA A 23 -4.76 -17.80 -0.74
N GLN A 24 -5.25 -16.82 -1.51
CA GLN A 24 -5.25 -16.85 -2.98
C GLN A 24 -3.83 -16.92 -3.57
N PHE A 25 -2.84 -16.33 -2.90
CA PHE A 25 -1.42 -16.40 -3.27
C PHE A 25 -0.59 -17.38 -2.43
N THR A 26 -1.24 -18.26 -1.66
CA THR A 26 -0.61 -19.40 -0.97
C THR A 26 -1.25 -20.70 -1.44
N TYR A 27 -0.69 -21.29 -2.49
CA TYR A 27 -1.22 -22.49 -3.12
C TYR A 27 -0.13 -23.42 -3.64
N GLU A 28 -0.47 -24.70 -3.80
CA GLU A 28 0.31 -25.71 -4.51
C GLU A 28 -0.59 -26.33 -5.59
N ARG A 29 -0.04 -26.56 -6.79
CA ARG A 29 -0.69 -27.22 -7.92
C ARG A 29 0.21 -28.36 -8.39
N ALA A 30 -0.38 -29.51 -8.69
CA ALA A 30 0.30 -30.57 -9.41
C ALA A 30 0.54 -30.16 -10.87
N LEU A 31 1.61 -30.69 -11.46
CA LEU A 31 1.96 -30.59 -12.87
C LEU A 31 1.79 -31.98 -13.53
N ASP A 32 1.58 -31.99 -14.85
CA ASP A 32 1.36 -33.23 -15.62
C ASP A 32 2.58 -34.18 -15.62
N ASP A 33 3.77 -33.66 -15.32
CA ASP A 33 5.02 -34.42 -15.16
C ASP A 33 5.20 -35.04 -13.75
N GLY A 34 4.20 -34.89 -12.87
CA GLY A 34 4.25 -35.34 -11.47
C GLY A 34 4.96 -34.36 -10.52
N GLY A 35 5.46 -33.23 -11.01
CA GLY A 35 5.99 -32.15 -10.20
C GLY A 35 4.90 -31.32 -9.50
N THR A 36 5.34 -30.31 -8.74
CA THR A 36 4.44 -29.28 -8.18
C THR A 36 4.95 -27.87 -8.43
N THR A 37 4.04 -26.93 -8.59
CA THR A 37 4.34 -25.48 -8.65
C THR A 37 3.38 -24.71 -7.74
N GLY A 38 3.79 -23.54 -7.26
CA GLY A 38 2.97 -22.79 -6.33
C GLY A 38 3.54 -21.44 -5.93
N LEU A 39 2.82 -20.79 -5.03
CA LEU A 39 3.25 -19.59 -4.33
C LEU A 39 3.04 -19.79 -2.83
N ARG A 40 3.86 -19.13 -2.01
CA ARG A 40 3.68 -19.04 -0.57
C ARG A 40 3.91 -17.60 -0.11
N VAL A 41 2.88 -16.96 0.45
CA VAL A 41 3.04 -15.65 1.08
C VAL A 41 3.86 -15.81 2.37
N LEU A 42 4.96 -15.06 2.46
CA LEU A 42 5.84 -15.03 3.64
C LEU A 42 5.49 -13.86 4.58
N ALA A 43 5.11 -12.72 4.00
CA ALA A 43 4.61 -11.56 4.71
C ALA A 43 3.69 -10.74 3.80
N SER A 44 2.64 -10.16 4.37
CA SER A 44 1.71 -9.30 3.64
C SER A 44 1.26 -8.08 4.46
N SER A 45 0.68 -7.11 3.76
CA SER A 45 0.06 -5.94 4.36
C SER A 45 -0.94 -5.33 3.39
N CYS A 46 -2.13 -4.98 3.89
CA CYS A 46 -3.16 -4.31 3.10
C CYS A 46 -3.54 -2.93 3.67
N PRO A 47 -2.66 -1.90 3.61
CA PRO A 47 -2.93 -0.60 4.20
C PRO A 47 -4.28 -0.01 3.75
N GLN A 48 -5.11 0.35 4.74
CA GLN A 48 -6.44 0.96 4.56
C GLN A 48 -7.42 0.14 3.70
N ASN A 49 -7.20 -1.17 3.50
CA ASN A 49 -7.96 -2.02 2.55
C ASN A 49 -8.03 -1.42 1.13
N ARG A 50 -6.93 -0.80 0.66
CA ARG A 50 -6.84 -0.16 -0.68
C ARG A 50 -5.82 -0.79 -1.61
N VAL A 51 -4.68 -1.20 -1.06
CA VAL A 51 -3.61 -1.88 -1.80
C VAL A 51 -3.08 -2.97 -0.90
N TYR A 52 -3.08 -4.20 -1.39
CA TYR A 52 -2.40 -5.33 -0.79
C TYR A 52 -0.99 -5.41 -1.36
N TYR A 53 -0.02 -5.67 -0.49
CA TYR A 53 1.37 -5.97 -0.83
C TYR A 53 1.75 -7.28 -0.15
N ALA A 54 2.48 -8.15 -0.84
CA ALA A 54 3.03 -9.37 -0.25
C ALA A 54 4.40 -9.72 -0.82
N ALA A 55 5.25 -10.30 0.02
CA ALA A 55 6.42 -11.06 -0.40
C ALA A 55 5.97 -12.52 -0.59
N ALA A 56 5.93 -12.98 -1.83
CA ALA A 56 5.50 -14.32 -2.18
C ALA A 56 6.68 -15.13 -2.73
N GLN A 57 6.97 -16.26 -2.09
CA GLN A 57 7.98 -17.20 -2.55
C GLN A 57 7.39 -18.09 -3.65
N VAL A 58 8.09 -18.18 -4.78
CA VAL A 58 7.83 -19.18 -5.83
C VAL A 58 8.19 -20.55 -5.30
N MET A 59 7.27 -21.50 -5.39
CA MET A 59 7.46 -22.88 -4.95
C MET A 59 7.54 -23.80 -6.17
N THR A 60 8.57 -24.65 -6.23
CA THR A 60 8.72 -25.67 -7.27
C THR A 60 9.14 -26.99 -6.61
N ASN A 61 8.41 -28.07 -6.86
CA ASN A 61 8.60 -29.38 -6.22
C ASN A 61 8.73 -29.29 -4.69
N ARG A 62 7.90 -28.43 -4.08
CA ARG A 62 7.88 -28.06 -2.65
C ARG A 62 9.14 -27.36 -2.12
N GLN A 63 10.12 -27.05 -2.97
CA GLN A 63 11.29 -26.25 -2.64
C GLN A 63 10.99 -24.77 -2.90
N GLY A 64 11.50 -23.89 -2.02
CA GLY A 64 11.32 -22.44 -2.14
C GLY A 64 12.40 -21.81 -3.01
N GLY A 65 11.99 -21.05 -4.02
CA GLY A 65 12.85 -20.28 -4.91
C GLY A 65 12.80 -18.77 -4.64
N GLU A 66 12.73 -17.99 -5.72
CA GLU A 66 12.67 -16.51 -5.70
C GLU A 66 11.49 -15.99 -4.88
N ILE A 67 11.72 -14.89 -4.15
CA ILE A 67 10.70 -14.16 -3.40
C ILE A 67 10.41 -12.85 -4.15
N ILE A 68 9.22 -12.77 -4.75
CA ILE A 68 8.77 -11.63 -5.57
C ILE A 68 7.72 -10.80 -4.83
N ALA A 69 7.60 -9.52 -5.17
CA ALA A 69 6.49 -8.71 -4.69
C ALA A 69 5.22 -8.92 -5.54
N ILE A 70 4.12 -9.27 -4.86
CA ILE A 70 2.76 -9.23 -5.40
C ILE A 70 2.06 -7.99 -4.86
N ILE A 71 1.45 -7.23 -5.75
CA ILE A 71 0.70 -6.01 -5.45
C ILE A 71 -0.73 -6.24 -5.97
N CYS A 72 -1.74 -5.94 -5.17
CA CYS A 72 -3.13 -5.93 -5.64
C CYS A 72 -3.82 -4.63 -5.27
N LEU A 73 -4.40 -3.97 -6.28
CA LEU A 73 -5.38 -2.90 -6.02
C LEU A 73 -6.63 -3.55 -5.43
N VAL A 74 -7.18 -2.98 -4.37
CA VAL A 74 -8.35 -3.53 -3.66
C VAL A 74 -9.55 -2.59 -3.80
N ARG A 75 -10.72 -3.22 -3.94
CA ARG A 75 -12.05 -2.62 -3.76
C ARG A 75 -12.77 -3.46 -2.72
N TRP A 76 -13.17 -2.84 -1.61
CA TRP A 76 -13.93 -3.50 -0.54
C TRP A 76 -15.17 -2.67 -0.25
N ASN A 77 -16.34 -3.18 -0.64
CA ASN A 77 -17.64 -2.54 -0.48
C ASN A 77 -18.65 -3.50 0.16
N PRO A 78 -18.70 -3.64 1.50
CA PRO A 78 -19.64 -4.54 2.17
C PRO A 78 -21.13 -4.31 1.90
N HIS A 79 -21.49 -3.14 1.33
CA HIS A 79 -22.85 -2.69 1.04
C HIS A 79 -23.11 -2.61 -0.47
N ASP A 80 -22.35 -3.34 -1.28
CA ASP A 80 -22.55 -3.39 -2.72
C ASP A 80 -23.93 -3.95 -3.10
N ARG A 81 -24.64 -3.26 -4.00
CA ARG A 81 -26.03 -3.58 -4.36
C ARG A 81 -26.16 -4.88 -5.15
N GLU A 82 -25.14 -5.26 -5.90
CA GLU A 82 -25.08 -6.50 -6.68
C GLU A 82 -24.40 -7.63 -5.88
N GLY A 83 -24.06 -7.35 -4.62
CA GLY A 83 -23.37 -8.26 -3.72
C GLY A 83 -21.89 -8.45 -4.03
N LEU A 84 -21.31 -7.70 -4.98
CA LEU A 84 -19.91 -7.75 -5.39
C LEU A 84 -18.99 -7.05 -4.37
N VAL A 85 -19.00 -7.56 -3.14
CA VAL A 85 -18.44 -6.88 -1.96
C VAL A 85 -16.92 -6.74 -1.96
N PHE A 86 -16.22 -7.53 -2.78
CA PHE A 86 -14.77 -7.47 -2.91
C PHE A 86 -14.38 -7.56 -4.38
N GLY A 87 -13.39 -6.78 -4.77
CA GLY A 87 -12.68 -6.96 -6.03
C GLY A 87 -11.21 -6.61 -5.90
N TYR A 88 -10.39 -7.24 -6.72
CA TYR A 88 -8.97 -6.96 -6.80
C TYR A 88 -8.44 -6.97 -8.23
N LYS A 89 -7.29 -6.32 -8.42
CA LYS A 89 -6.49 -6.38 -9.64
C LYS A 89 -5.03 -6.55 -9.23
N ASP A 90 -4.47 -7.70 -9.56
CA ASP A 90 -3.10 -8.08 -9.22
C ASP A 90 -2.08 -7.66 -10.31
N MET A 91 -0.84 -7.50 -9.86
CA MET A 91 0.35 -7.20 -10.64
C MET A 91 1.60 -7.53 -9.82
N THR A 92 2.71 -7.84 -10.49
CA THR A 92 4.02 -7.97 -9.83
C THR A 92 4.79 -6.64 -9.89
N GLU A 93 5.84 -6.51 -9.09
CA GLU A 93 6.75 -5.35 -9.15
C GLU A 93 7.39 -5.12 -10.53
N ASN A 94 7.59 -6.19 -11.31
CA ASN A 94 8.08 -6.14 -12.69
C ASN A 94 7.14 -5.37 -13.64
N MET A 95 5.87 -5.15 -13.25
CA MET A 95 4.91 -4.33 -13.99
C MET A 95 4.99 -2.84 -13.66
N GLY A 96 5.90 -2.43 -12.77
CA GLY A 96 6.09 -1.05 -12.33
C GLY A 96 4.85 -0.39 -11.71
N PRO A 97 4.25 -0.94 -10.64
CA PRO A 97 3.04 -0.37 -10.02
C PRO A 97 3.22 1.12 -9.67
N TYR A 98 2.16 1.93 -9.79
CA TYR A 98 2.19 3.31 -9.32
C TYR A 98 2.17 3.35 -7.77
N GLU A 99 1.38 2.46 -7.18
CA GLU A 99 1.20 2.25 -5.75
C GLU A 99 2.51 1.81 -5.08
N ALA A 100 3.22 2.79 -4.52
CA ALA A 100 4.52 2.62 -3.86
C ALA A 100 4.45 2.95 -2.37
N GLU A 101 3.59 2.24 -1.63
CA GLU A 101 3.45 2.36 -0.17
C GLU A 101 3.75 1.03 0.56
N CYS A 102 4.49 0.13 -0.08
CA CYS A 102 4.88 -1.18 0.47
C CYS A 102 5.74 -1.02 1.76
N PRO A 103 5.43 -1.74 2.86
CA PRO A 103 6.24 -1.73 4.08
C PRO A 103 7.67 -2.27 3.91
N ALA A 104 8.61 -1.74 4.72
CA ALA A 104 10.01 -2.18 4.73
C ALA A 104 10.15 -3.70 4.87
N ALA A 105 9.48 -4.28 5.88
CA ALA A 105 9.54 -5.72 6.18
C ALA A 105 9.11 -6.65 5.01
N ILE A 106 8.35 -6.14 4.03
CA ILE A 106 8.04 -6.88 2.80
C ILE A 106 9.18 -6.70 1.79
N LEU A 107 9.65 -5.46 1.59
CA LEU A 107 10.77 -5.13 0.69
C LEU A 107 12.09 -5.80 1.10
N ASP A 108 12.29 -6.03 2.40
CA ASP A 108 13.49 -6.67 2.97
C ASP A 108 13.53 -8.20 2.73
N LEU A 109 12.40 -8.82 2.36
CA LEU A 109 12.30 -10.25 2.03
C LEU A 109 12.51 -10.55 0.54
N LEU A 110 12.45 -9.55 -0.33
CA LEU A 110 12.44 -9.76 -1.78
C LEU A 110 13.82 -10.15 -2.30
N THR A 111 13.88 -11.16 -3.16
CA THR A 111 15.12 -11.58 -3.82
C THR A 111 15.68 -10.44 -4.69
N ALA A 112 17.00 -10.34 -4.80
CA ALA A 112 17.66 -9.37 -5.67
C ALA A 112 17.23 -9.59 -7.13
N THR A 113 17.03 -8.50 -7.87
CA THR A 113 16.54 -8.54 -9.26
C THR A 113 17.20 -7.45 -10.09
N GLU A 114 17.37 -7.72 -11.38
CA GLU A 114 17.87 -6.77 -12.37
C GLU A 114 16.73 -6.07 -13.13
N ASN A 115 15.47 -6.43 -12.86
CA ASN A 115 14.32 -5.83 -13.54
C ASN A 115 14.19 -4.33 -13.19
N ALA A 116 14.35 -3.47 -14.20
CA ALA A 116 14.35 -2.01 -14.04
C ALA A 116 13.05 -1.46 -13.41
N HIS A 117 11.88 -2.03 -13.75
CA HIS A 117 10.59 -1.61 -13.19
C HIS A 117 10.44 -2.00 -11.72
N ALA A 118 10.90 -3.20 -11.34
CA ALA A 118 10.94 -3.63 -9.95
C ALA A 118 11.90 -2.78 -9.12
N LEU A 119 13.11 -2.50 -9.63
CA LEU A 119 14.10 -1.65 -8.97
C LEU A 119 13.60 -0.21 -8.76
N ASP A 120 12.91 0.38 -9.75
CA ASP A 120 12.24 1.66 -9.60
C ASP A 120 11.11 1.61 -8.54
N TRP A 121 10.23 0.61 -8.61
CA TRP A 121 9.14 0.45 -7.66
C TRP A 121 9.64 0.29 -6.21
N ARG A 122 10.62 -0.59 -5.98
CA ARG A 122 11.27 -0.77 -4.66
C ARG A 122 11.86 0.55 -4.15
N ARG A 123 12.54 1.32 -5.01
CA ARG A 123 13.09 2.65 -4.68
C ARG A 123 12.00 3.64 -4.28
N ARG A 124 10.90 3.73 -5.03
CA ARG A 124 9.75 4.59 -4.70
C ARG A 124 9.10 4.20 -3.38
N CYS A 125 9.00 2.90 -3.08
CA CYS A 125 8.52 2.41 -1.79
C CYS A 125 9.42 2.86 -0.63
N ARG A 126 10.75 2.70 -0.73
CA ARG A 126 11.70 3.19 0.28
C ARG A 126 11.58 4.70 0.51
N ALA A 127 11.56 5.50 -0.56
CA ALA A 127 11.37 6.95 -0.49
C ALA A 127 9.99 7.37 0.07
N SER A 128 8.96 6.52 -0.05
CA SER A 128 7.65 6.70 0.60
C SER A 128 7.72 6.47 2.11
N LEU A 129 8.46 5.44 2.53
CA LEU A 129 8.69 5.13 3.95
C LEU A 129 9.53 6.21 4.64
N GLU A 130 10.59 6.69 4.00
CA GLU A 130 11.43 7.78 4.50
C GLU A 130 10.64 9.09 4.71
N ARG A 131 9.79 9.47 3.75
CA ARG A 131 8.92 10.65 3.90
C ARG A 131 7.92 10.49 5.05
N LYS A 132 7.41 9.27 5.27
CA LYS A 132 6.47 8.95 6.36
C LYS A 132 7.14 8.82 7.73
N SER A 133 8.43 8.47 7.79
CA SER A 133 9.17 8.32 9.05
C SER A 133 9.51 9.66 9.70
N ARG A 134 9.60 10.74 8.90
CA ARG A 134 9.74 12.13 9.36
C ARG A 134 8.57 12.50 10.27
N LYS A 135 8.81 12.53 11.59
CA LYS A 135 7.83 12.97 12.59
C LYS A 135 7.85 14.49 12.67
N LEU A 136 6.70 15.12 12.45
CA LEU A 136 6.47 16.51 12.84
C LEU A 136 6.22 16.59 14.35
N ALA A 137 7.04 17.33 15.07
CA ALA A 137 6.89 17.63 16.48
C ALA A 137 5.83 18.74 16.69
N ASP A 138 5.47 18.99 17.95
CA ASP A 138 4.68 20.16 18.30
C ASP A 138 5.58 21.41 18.26
N GLY A 139 5.09 22.50 17.68
CA GLY A 139 5.86 23.75 17.50
C GLY A 139 6.74 23.81 16.24
N ASP A 140 6.90 22.71 15.47
CA ASP A 140 7.68 22.73 14.23
C ASP A 140 7.16 23.79 13.24
N ARG A 141 8.03 24.64 12.71
CA ARG A 141 7.69 25.53 11.59
C ARG A 141 7.96 24.82 10.28
N ILE A 142 6.91 24.56 9.51
CA ILE A 142 7.01 23.97 8.18
C ILE A 142 6.82 25.06 7.11
N ARG A 143 7.58 24.95 6.02
CA ARG A 143 7.36 25.68 4.77
C ARG A 143 7.07 24.67 3.67
N LEU A 144 5.93 24.84 3.00
CA LEU A 144 5.53 24.05 1.83
C LEU A 144 6.35 24.45 0.61
N SER A 145 6.49 23.52 -0.32
CA SER A 145 7.14 23.71 -1.63
C SER A 145 6.44 24.75 -2.51
N ALA A 146 5.11 24.90 -2.34
CA ALA A 146 4.28 25.90 -3.03
C ALA A 146 3.21 26.45 -2.06
N THR A 147 2.76 27.68 -2.31
CA THR A 147 1.59 28.28 -1.64
C THR A 147 0.34 27.46 -1.95
N ILE A 148 -0.53 27.30 -0.96
CA ILE A 148 -1.81 26.61 -1.12
C ILE A 148 -2.98 27.50 -0.70
N THR A 149 -4.07 27.43 -1.45
CA THR A 149 -5.34 28.10 -1.15
C THR A 149 -6.25 27.13 -0.38
N PHE A 150 -6.82 27.59 0.72
CA PHE A 150 -7.79 26.85 1.54
C PHE A 150 -9.24 27.21 1.20
N THR A 151 -10.18 26.44 1.72
CA THR A 151 -11.63 26.62 1.48
C THR A 151 -12.22 27.92 2.05
N ASP A 152 -11.53 28.58 2.98
CA ASP A 152 -11.87 29.91 3.50
C ASP A 152 -11.23 31.06 2.70
N GLY A 153 -10.56 30.75 1.59
CA GLY A 153 -9.83 31.72 0.77
C GLY A 153 -8.47 32.14 1.34
N HIS A 154 -8.02 31.58 2.47
CA HIS A 154 -6.68 31.82 2.97
C HIS A 154 -5.63 31.20 2.05
N GLU A 155 -4.58 31.95 1.74
CA GLU A 155 -3.40 31.46 1.02
C GLU A 155 -2.19 31.49 1.93
N GLY A 156 -1.46 30.37 1.98
CA GLY A 156 -0.28 30.25 2.82
C GLY A 156 0.67 29.16 2.36
N SER A 157 1.96 29.37 2.61
CA SER A 157 3.03 28.39 2.42
C SER A 157 3.76 28.05 3.72
N GLU A 158 3.54 28.79 4.81
CA GLU A 158 4.18 28.56 6.10
C GLU A 158 3.17 28.31 7.21
N PHE A 159 3.46 27.31 8.06
CA PHE A 159 2.60 26.94 9.17
C PHE A 159 3.41 26.46 10.38
N LEU A 160 2.88 26.67 11.56
CA LEU A 160 3.33 26.05 12.81
C LEU A 160 2.53 24.76 13.03
N VAL A 161 3.23 23.67 13.33
CA VAL A 161 2.61 22.40 13.68
C VAL A 161 2.07 22.47 15.10
N GLU A 162 0.78 22.15 15.28
CA GLU A 162 0.12 22.05 16.57
C GLU A 162 -0.43 20.63 16.78
N ARG A 163 -0.04 19.99 17.88
CA ARG A 163 -0.48 18.65 18.28
C ARG A 163 -1.66 18.73 19.26
N ARG A 164 -2.87 18.59 18.73
CA ARG A 164 -4.09 18.41 19.55
C ARG A 164 -4.35 16.93 19.79
N GLY A 165 -3.60 16.36 20.74
CA GLY A 165 -3.60 14.93 21.06
C GLY A 165 -3.15 14.10 19.85
N ARG A 166 -4.01 13.19 19.36
CA ARG A 166 -3.72 12.40 18.15
C ARG A 166 -3.84 13.20 16.84
N ARG A 167 -4.34 14.43 16.85
CA ARG A 167 -4.53 15.27 15.65
C ARG A 167 -3.37 16.22 15.48
N THR A 168 -2.94 16.40 14.23
CA THR A 168 -2.04 17.47 13.82
C THR A 168 -2.86 18.56 13.13
N VAL A 169 -2.75 19.78 13.63
CA VAL A 169 -3.29 21.02 13.06
C VAL A 169 -2.11 21.87 12.60
N LEU A 170 -2.32 22.69 11.58
CA LEU A 170 -1.33 23.64 11.09
C LEU A 170 -1.83 25.04 11.39
N ARG A 171 -1.24 25.78 12.33
CA ARG A 171 -1.59 27.18 12.55
C ARG A 171 -0.82 28.09 11.61
N ASP A 172 -1.52 28.99 10.94
CA ASP A 172 -0.87 30.13 10.27
C ASP A 172 -0.16 30.99 11.33
N PRO A 173 1.14 31.28 11.20
CA PRO A 173 1.90 32.05 12.18
C PRO A 173 1.40 33.50 12.35
N THR A 174 0.65 34.05 11.38
CA THR A 174 0.21 35.46 11.40
C THR A 174 -1.15 35.63 12.07
N SER A 175 -2.17 34.89 11.60
CA SER A 175 -3.55 34.98 12.10
C SER A 175 -3.87 33.99 13.22
N GLY A 176 -3.00 33.01 13.47
CA GLY A 176 -3.25 31.92 14.42
C GLY A 176 -4.37 30.95 14.01
N ARG A 177 -4.95 31.09 12.81
CA ARG A 177 -6.01 30.20 12.30
C ARG A 177 -5.48 28.78 12.08
N GLY A 178 -6.29 27.79 12.44
CA GLY A 178 -5.96 26.37 12.36
C GLY A 178 -6.44 25.71 11.07
N TYR A 179 -5.50 25.20 10.29
CA TYR A 179 -5.70 24.54 9.01
C TYR A 179 -5.36 23.04 9.06
N ARG A 180 -5.83 22.29 8.05
CA ARG A 180 -5.50 20.86 7.89
C ARG A 180 -5.19 20.54 6.44
N ILE A 181 -3.98 20.05 6.19
CA ILE A 181 -3.54 19.56 4.89
C ILE A 181 -3.65 18.03 4.89
N SER A 182 -4.36 17.47 3.91
CA SER A 182 -4.38 16.02 3.69
C SER A 182 -3.07 15.57 3.07
N ARG A 183 -2.54 14.41 3.52
CA ARG A 183 -1.26 13.85 3.04
C ARG A 183 -0.09 14.84 3.11
N LEU A 184 0.01 15.61 4.20
CA LEU A 184 1.03 16.65 4.41
C LEU A 184 2.46 16.20 4.05
N MET A 185 2.88 15.01 4.47
CA MET A 185 4.22 14.44 4.17
C MET A 185 4.43 14.00 2.70
N GLN A 186 3.47 14.30 1.82
CA GLN A 186 3.50 14.03 0.39
C GLN A 186 3.38 15.31 -0.47
N ARG A 187 3.42 16.50 0.15
CA ARG A 187 3.50 17.82 -0.50
C ARG A 187 4.87 18.47 -0.27
#